data_AF-A0A525C1Z1-F1
#
_entry.id   AF-A0A525C1Z1-F1
#
_cell.length_a   1.000
_cell.length_b   1.000
_cell.length_c   1.000
_cell.angle_alpha   90.00
_cell.angle_beta   90.00
_cell.angle_gamma   90.00
#
_symmetry.space_group_name_H-M   'P 1'
#
loop_
_entity.id
_entity.type
_entity.pdbx_description
1 polymer ?
#
loop_
_entity_poly.entity_id
_entity_poly.type
_entity_poly.pdbx_seq_one_letter_code
_entity_poly.pdbx_strand_id
1 'polypeptide(L)'
;MNEVIRTQGAFISSLKRNNKQIRDDRAQTIVEDTELMYSRHIEDLKIEIKKMRREQDNMLDLSPTSADSLILASDFDSVAYINKDIELGIRIRNSEIKLEIAEARFKYLFQGE
;
A
#
# COMPACT_ATOMS: atom_id res chain seq x y z
N MET A 1 -28.71 -33.21 36.38
CA MET A 1 -28.49 -33.67 35.00
C MET A 1 -27.79 -32.53 34.27
N ASN A 2 -26.50 -32.67 33.99
CA ASN A 2 -25.75 -31.65 33.26
C ASN A 2 -25.91 -31.91 31.77
N GLU A 3 -26.53 -30.95 31.08
CA GLU A 3 -26.67 -30.98 29.63
C GLU A 3 -25.28 -30.73 29.02
N VAL A 4 -24.70 -31.79 28.43
CA VAL A 4 -23.47 -31.69 27.67
C VAL A 4 -23.82 -31.05 26.34
N ILE A 5 -23.58 -29.74 26.20
CA ILE A 5 -23.60 -29.05 24.92
C ILE A 5 -22.49 -29.69 24.06
N ARG A 6 -22.85 -30.68 23.24
CA ARG A 6 -21.95 -31.27 22.25
C ARG A 6 -21.76 -30.26 21.13
N THR A 7 -20.71 -29.43 21.23
CA THR A 7 -20.23 -28.63 20.11
C THR A 7 -19.86 -29.59 18.97
N GLN A 8 -20.70 -29.65 17.93
CA GLN A 8 -20.39 -30.43 16.73
C GLN A 8 -19.07 -29.90 16.15
N GLY A 9 -18.11 -30.80 15.90
CA GLY A 9 -16.82 -30.42 15.34
C GLY A 9 -16.96 -29.80 13.95
N ALA A 10 -16.03 -28.91 13.59
CA ALA A 10 -16.01 -28.14 12.34
C ALA A 10 -16.18 -28.99 11.06
N PHE A 11 -15.79 -30.26 11.14
CA PHE A 11 -15.94 -31.22 10.05
C PHE A 11 -17.42 -31.58 9.76
N ILE A 12 -18.20 -31.94 10.79
CA ILE A 12 -19.63 -32.30 10.61
C ILE A 12 -20.46 -31.07 10.23
N SER A 13 -20.14 -29.89 10.77
CA SER A 13 -20.84 -28.65 10.39
C SER A 13 -20.58 -28.28 8.93
N SER A 14 -19.35 -28.48 8.43
CA SER A 14 -18.99 -28.22 7.04
C SER A 14 -19.76 -29.09 6.05
N LEU A 15 -19.94 -30.39 6.34
CA LEU A 15 -20.68 -31.34 5.50
C LEU A 15 -22.19 -31.08 5.44
N LYS A 16 -22.76 -30.43 6.47
CA LYS A 16 -24.19 -30.11 6.54
C LYS A 16 -24.55 -28.77 5.86
N ARG A 17 -23.58 -28.03 5.32
CA ARG A 17 -23.83 -26.75 4.66
C ARG A 17 -24.66 -26.93 3.39
N ASN A 18 -25.62 -26.03 3.18
CA ASN A 18 -26.40 -25.98 1.95
C ASN A 18 -25.71 -25.10 0.88
N ASN A 19 -26.20 -25.18 -0.36
CA ASN A 19 -25.62 -24.44 -1.49
C ASN A 19 -25.54 -22.92 -1.29
N LYS A 20 -26.48 -22.33 -0.55
CA LYS A 20 -26.45 -20.90 -0.25
C LYS A 20 -25.29 -20.60 0.71
N GLN A 21 -25.18 -21.34 1.80
CA GLN A 21 -24.10 -21.18 2.80
C GLN A 21 -22.72 -21.34 2.16
N ILE A 22 -22.54 -22.31 1.26
CA ILE A 22 -21.25 -22.50 0.56
C ILE A 22 -20.90 -21.28 -0.33
N ARG A 23 -21.89 -20.69 -0.99
CA ARG A 23 -21.68 -19.49 -1.82
C ARG A 23 -21.38 -18.27 -0.96
N ASP A 24 -22.09 -18.12 0.15
CA ASP A 24 -21.89 -17.02 1.10
C ASP A 24 -20.49 -17.11 1.73
N ASP A 25 -20.07 -18.29 2.19
CA ASP A 25 -18.71 -18.52 2.72
C ASP A 25 -17.64 -18.18 1.67
N ARG A 26 -17.85 -18.58 0.42
CA ARG A 26 -16.92 -18.27 -0.68
C ARG A 26 -16.89 -16.77 -0.98
N ALA A 27 -18.04 -16.11 -0.99
CA ALA A 27 -18.12 -14.67 -1.22
C ALA A 27 -17.38 -13.92 -0.10
N GLN A 28 -17.56 -14.34 1.15
CA GLN A 28 -16.88 -13.77 2.30
C GLN A 28 -15.36 -13.87 2.17
N THR A 29 -14.83 -15.07 1.87
CA THR A 29 -13.37 -15.23 1.66
C THR A 29 -12.84 -14.36 0.54
N ILE A 30 -13.56 -14.26 -0.59
CA ILE A 30 -13.15 -13.40 -1.70
C ILE A 30 -13.12 -11.93 -1.29
N VAL A 31 -14.11 -11.46 -0.54
CA VAL A 31 -14.17 -10.08 -0.06
C VAL A 31 -13.01 -9.80 0.89
N GLU A 32 -12.78 -10.64 1.89
CA GLU A 32 -11.71 -10.51 2.88
C GLU A 32 -10.32 -10.48 2.22
N ASP A 33 -10.06 -11.43 1.32
CA ASP A 33 -8.79 -11.51 0.60
C ASP A 33 -8.59 -10.26 -0.28
N THR A 34 -9.64 -9.82 -0.97
CA THR A 34 -9.56 -8.66 -1.87
C THR A 34 -9.34 -7.38 -1.08
N GLU A 35 -10.05 -7.17 0.04
CA GLU A 35 -9.91 -6.02 0.91
C GLU A 35 -8.48 -5.92 1.48
N LEU A 36 -7.94 -7.04 1.94
CA LEU A 36 -6.57 -7.10 2.44
C LEU A 36 -5.54 -6.75 1.36
N MET A 37 -5.70 -7.27 0.14
CA MET A 37 -4.77 -6.97 -0.95
C MET A 37 -4.88 -5.51 -1.42
N TYR A 38 -6.10 -4.97 -1.42
CA TYR A 38 -6.34 -3.58 -1.79
C TYR A 38 -5.72 -2.60 -0.78
N SER A 39 -5.94 -2.83 0.52
CA SER A 39 -5.35 -2.00 1.59
C SER A 39 -3.82 -2.03 1.56
N ARG A 40 -3.21 -3.20 1.32
CA ARG A 40 -1.75 -3.33 1.13
C ARG A 40 -1.25 -2.49 -0.05
N HIS A 41 -1.94 -2.53 -1.18
CA HIS A 41 -1.55 -1.75 -2.36
C HIS A 41 -1.59 -0.23 -2.10
N ILE A 42 -2.60 0.24 -1.35
CA ILE A 42 -2.66 1.64 -0.90
C ILE A 42 -1.44 2.00 -0.04
N GLU A 43 -1.06 1.13 0.89
CA GLU A 43 0.10 1.36 1.76
C GLU A 43 1.42 1.36 0.97
N ASP A 44 1.57 0.45 0.00
CA ASP A 44 2.74 0.42 -0.88
C ASP A 44 2.89 1.74 -1.65
N LEU A 45 1.80 2.29 -2.20
CA LEU A 45 1.80 3.60 -2.87
C LEU A 45 2.23 4.73 -1.93
N LYS A 46 1.74 4.74 -0.68
CA LYS A 46 2.14 5.72 0.34
C LYS A 46 3.64 5.65 0.64
N ILE A 47 4.17 4.43 0.78
CA ILE A 47 5.59 4.18 1.03
C ILE A 47 6.43 4.67 -0.16
N GLU A 48 6.01 4.37 -1.39
CA GLU A 48 6.70 4.81 -2.62
C GLU A 48 6.75 6.34 -2.72
N ILE A 49 5.63 7.03 -2.52
CA ILE A 49 5.58 8.49 -2.51
C ILE A 49 6.54 9.05 -1.46
N LYS A 50 6.53 8.50 -0.24
CA LYS A 50 7.43 8.94 0.84
C LYS A 50 8.90 8.67 0.54
N LYS A 51 9.23 7.60 -0.21
CA LYS A 51 10.61 7.34 -0.65
C LYS A 51 11.04 8.36 -1.70
N MET A 52 10.21 8.62 -2.71
CA MET A 52 10.53 9.57 -3.78
C MET A 52 10.67 11.00 -3.25
N ARG A 53 9.80 11.43 -2.33
CA ARG A 53 9.92 12.75 -1.68
C ARG A 53 11.23 12.88 -0.89
N ARG A 54 11.60 11.85 -0.12
CA ARG A 54 12.90 11.84 0.57
C ARG A 54 14.08 11.85 -0.39
N GLU A 55 13.98 11.15 -1.50
CA GLU A 55 15.00 11.20 -2.55
C GLU A 55 15.14 12.62 -3.09
N GLN A 56 14.02 13.30 -3.38
CA GLN A 56 13.99 14.69 -3.82
C GLN A 56 14.61 15.64 -2.78
N ASP A 57 14.26 15.50 -1.50
CA ASP A 57 14.83 16.29 -0.41
C ASP A 57 16.34 16.06 -0.27
N ASN A 58 16.78 14.81 -0.38
CA ASN A 58 18.19 14.43 -0.25
C ASN A 58 19.04 14.83 -1.46
N MET A 59 18.45 15.17 -2.61
CA MET A 59 19.20 15.64 -3.77
C MET A 59 19.92 16.98 -3.52
N LEU A 60 19.50 17.72 -2.48
CA LEU A 60 20.14 18.96 -2.04
C LEU A 60 21.05 18.76 -0.81
N ASP A 61 21.22 17.52 -0.33
CA ASP A 61 22.15 17.21 0.74
C ASP A 61 23.59 17.18 0.20
N LEU A 62 24.27 18.32 0.33
CA LEU A 62 25.67 18.52 -0.05
C LEU A 62 26.63 18.29 1.13
N SER A 63 26.17 17.62 2.19
CA SER A 63 27.03 17.34 3.33
C SER A 63 28.19 16.42 2.94
N PRO A 64 29.40 16.61 3.52
CA PRO A 64 30.53 15.73 3.26
C PRO A 64 30.23 14.30 3.73
N THR A 65 30.44 13.33 2.86
CA THR A 65 30.34 11.89 3.20
C THR A 65 31.57 11.38 3.95
N SER A 66 32.67 12.14 3.97
CA SER A 66 33.89 11.91 4.73
C SER A 66 34.62 13.24 5.01
N ALA A 67 35.60 13.22 5.91
CA ALA A 67 36.40 14.42 6.25
C ALA A 67 37.11 15.05 5.05
N ASP A 68 37.30 14.29 3.96
CA ASP A 68 37.99 14.71 2.74
C ASP A 68 37.04 14.96 1.55
N SER A 69 35.71 14.78 1.70
CA SER A 69 34.73 14.93 0.59
C SER A 69 33.91 16.22 0.70
N LEU A 70 34.58 17.37 0.62
CA LEU A 70 33.89 18.64 0.43
C LEU A 70 33.43 18.77 -1.03
N ILE A 71 32.12 18.70 -1.28
CA ILE A 71 31.57 19.04 -2.60
C ILE A 71 31.65 20.55 -2.76
N LEU A 72 32.45 21.03 -3.72
CA LEU A 72 32.51 22.45 -4.05
C LEU A 72 31.25 22.83 -4.83
N ALA A 73 30.76 24.06 -4.65
CA ALA A 73 29.61 24.58 -5.41
C ALA A 73 29.84 24.53 -6.94
N SER A 74 31.09 24.55 -7.39
CA SER A 74 31.47 24.38 -8.80
C SER A 74 31.22 22.98 -9.36
N ASP A 75 31.12 21.96 -8.50
CA ASP A 75 30.99 20.56 -8.89
C ASP A 75 29.51 20.14 -8.98
N PHE A 76 28.59 21.05 -8.64
CA PHE A 76 27.16 20.80 -8.71
C PHE A 76 26.65 20.88 -10.16
N ASP A 77 26.22 19.74 -10.70
CA ASP A 77 25.55 19.68 -11.99
C ASP A 77 24.08 20.11 -11.88
N SER A 78 23.86 21.41 -12.06
CA SER A 78 22.52 22.01 -12.05
C SER A 78 21.57 21.43 -13.10
N VAL A 79 22.08 21.00 -14.27
CA VAL A 79 21.24 20.46 -15.34
C VAL A 79 20.78 19.05 -14.99
N ALA A 80 21.67 18.21 -14.49
CA ALA A 80 21.33 16.88 -14.01
C ALA A 80 20.34 16.94 -12.82
N TYR A 81 20.54 17.88 -11.89
CA TYR A 81 19.60 18.12 -10.79
C TYR A 81 18.19 18.45 -11.29
N ILE A 82 18.05 19.47 -12.15
CA ILE A 82 16.74 19.90 -12.66
C ILE A 82 16.02 18.75 -13.37
N ASN A 83 16.73 18.00 -14.21
CA ASN A 83 16.14 16.87 -14.94
C ASN A 83 15.59 15.80 -13.99
N LYS A 84 16.38 15.43 -12.97
CA LYS A 84 15.98 14.43 -11.99
C LYS A 84 14.86 14.92 -11.06
N ASP A 85 14.89 16.19 -10.68
CA ASP A 85 13.87 16.81 -9.82
C ASP A 85 12.50 16.82 -10.51
N ILE A 86 12.47 17.24 -11.78
CA ILE A 86 11.24 17.23 -12.60
C ILE A 86 10.75 15.78 -12.82
N GLU A 87 11.65 14.84 -13.10
CA GLU A 87 11.29 13.43 -13.27
C GLU A 87 10.63 12.87 -11.99
N LEU A 88 11.25 13.08 -10.83
CA LEU A 88 10.70 12.66 -9.54
C LEU A 88 9.36 13.35 -9.26
N GLY A 89 9.23 14.64 -9.55
CA GLY A 89 7.98 15.39 -9.39
C GLY A 89 6.83 14.80 -10.20
N ILE A 90 7.06 14.44 -11.47
CA ILE A 90 6.07 13.77 -12.33
C ILE A 90 5.69 12.41 -11.75
N ARG A 91 6.67 11.62 -11.30
CA ARG A 91 6.43 10.29 -10.73
C ARG A 91 5.64 10.37 -9.41
N ILE A 92 6.01 11.28 -8.52
CA ILE A 92 5.29 11.57 -7.28
C ILE A 92 3.84 11.91 -7.60
N ARG A 93 3.60 12.84 -8.54
CA ARG A 93 2.25 13.27 -8.90
C ARG A 93 1.40 12.12 -9.46
N ASN A 94 1.99 11.29 -10.32
CA ASN A 94 1.31 10.12 -10.86
C ASN A 94 0.96 9.10 -9.76
N SER A 95 1.86 8.87 -8.80
CA SER A 95 1.59 7.98 -7.67
C SER A 95 0.53 8.55 -6.72
N GLU A 96 0.50 9.87 -6.48
CA GLU A 96 -0.55 10.53 -5.71
C GLU A 96 -1.92 10.38 -6.36
N ILE A 97 -2.01 10.57 -7.68
CA ILE A 97 -3.27 10.36 -8.43
C ILE A 97 -3.73 8.90 -8.31
N LYS A 98 -2.81 7.93 -8.43
CA LYS A 98 -3.14 6.51 -8.22
C LYS A 98 -3.64 6.25 -6.81
N LEU A 99 -2.98 6.83 -5.82
CA LEU A 99 -3.36 6.69 -4.41
C LEU A 99 -4.77 7.24 -4.16
N GLU A 100 -5.07 8.44 -4.66
CA GLU A 100 -6.39 9.07 -4.52
C GLU A 100 -7.49 8.19 -5.13
N ILE A 101 -7.27 7.69 -6.34
CA ILE A 101 -8.21 6.78 -7.02
C ILE A 101 -8.41 5.49 -6.22
N ALA A 102 -7.31 4.91 -5.73
CA ALA A 102 -7.33 3.67 -4.96
C ALA A 102 -8.07 3.85 -3.63
N GLU A 103 -7.80 4.92 -2.88
CA GLU A 103 -8.47 5.22 -1.61
C GLU A 103 -9.97 5.47 -1.80
N ALA A 104 -10.35 6.28 -2.80
CA ALA A 104 -11.75 6.54 -3.12
C ALA A 104 -12.49 5.23 -3.48
N ARG A 105 -11.85 4.37 -4.28
CA ARG A 105 -12.45 3.11 -4.70
C ARG A 105 -12.50 2.10 -3.56
N PHE A 106 -11.48 2.03 -2.71
CA PHE A 106 -11.47 1.19 -1.51
C PHE A 106 -12.60 1.55 -0.56
N LYS A 107 -12.78 2.85 -0.29
CA LYS A 107 -13.89 3.35 0.54
C LYS A 107 -15.24 2.89 0.00
N TYR A 108 -15.47 3.11 -1.29
CA TYR A 108 -16.71 2.70 -1.97
C TYR A 108 -16.96 1.19 -1.89
N LEU A 109 -15.92 0.37 -2.05
CA LEU A 109 -16.07 -1.09 -2.11
C LEU A 109 -16.22 -1.76 -0.74
N PHE A 110 -15.57 -1.23 0.30
CA PHE A 110 -15.41 -1.96 1.58
C PHE A 110 -15.88 -1.20 2.82
N GLN A 111 -15.95 0.14 2.80
CA GLN A 111 -16.28 0.94 3.99
C GLN A 111 -17.70 1.51 3.99
N GLY A 112 -18.39 1.47 2.85
CA GLY A 112 -19.70 2.13 2.70
C GLY A 112 -19.60 3.66 2.68
N GLU A 113 -20.75 4.32 2.47
CA GLU A 113 -20.85 5.79 2.55
C GLU A 113 -20.84 6.30 4.00
#